data_AF-A0A369KRV5-F1
#
_entry.id   AF-A0A369KRV5-F1
#
_cell.length_a   1.000
_cell.length_b   1.000
_cell.length_c   1.000
_cell.angle_alpha   90.00
_cell.angle_beta   90.00
_cell.angle_gamma   90.00
#
_symmetry.space_group_name_H-M   'P 1'
#
loop_
_entity.id
_entity.type
_entity.pdbx_description
1 polymer ?
#
loop_
_entity_poly.entity_id
_entity_poly.type
_entity_poly.pdbx_seq_one_letter_code
_entity_poly.pdbx_strand_id
1 'polypeptide(L)'
;MKKNFFKIIVIISFFILFNSCISMKIKKELVRVDSKDKILDIINQIQNKCFSSKNPQFFADFIIDGKEKFSLQMEGVWKNNYNTFKSTAIGPLGEDYLSFELNGYDINYLTEQNTVYSHQSFEKISSFLSGLGSKGLRNIFCGRLPFQFVSEEDGIFYVKDKEDKNDKKEILNKKEAESLLSNKTVNLPNIINKSYFSRSTINLLDREVYVNSYISVTKNNNGYGIIANSRFYYGPFVKDSDLELKWVGFVNSDVVVPTSVMFRTTYDIFIIDIHEYF
;
A
#
# COMPACT_ATOMS: atom_id res chain seq x y z
N MET A 1 -41.58 52.83 10.70
CA MET A 1 -40.11 52.58 10.71
C MET A 1 -39.65 51.26 11.34
N LYS A 2 -40.42 50.57 12.21
CA LYS A 2 -39.95 49.35 12.91
C LYS A 2 -39.91 48.03 12.09
N LYS A 3 -40.61 47.92 10.95
CA LYS A 3 -40.68 46.67 10.16
C LYS A 3 -39.47 46.42 9.23
N ASN A 4 -38.71 47.45 8.86
CA ASN A 4 -37.53 47.29 7.99
C ASN A 4 -36.24 46.98 8.77
N PHE A 5 -36.18 47.34 10.05
CA PHE A 5 -35.00 47.08 10.89
C PHE A 5 -34.84 45.59 11.22
N PHE A 6 -35.96 44.87 11.40
CA PHE A 6 -35.97 43.43 11.66
C PHE A 6 -35.49 42.60 10.47
N LYS A 7 -35.80 43.02 9.23
CA LYS A 7 -35.32 42.32 8.01
C LYS A 7 -33.80 42.45 7.83
N ILE A 8 -33.22 43.59 8.20
CA ILE A 8 -31.77 43.83 8.09
C ILE A 8 -30.99 42.98 9.11
N ILE A 9 -31.50 42.86 10.35
CA ILE A 9 -30.85 42.07 11.41
C ILE A 9 -30.89 40.55 11.11
N VAL A 10 -31.98 40.06 10.50
CA VAL A 10 -32.10 38.65 10.09
C VAL A 10 -31.14 38.31 8.95
N ILE A 11 -30.96 39.21 7.97
CA ILE A 11 -30.02 39.01 6.86
C ILE A 11 -28.57 39.05 7.35
N ILE A 12 -28.22 39.97 8.25
CA ILE A 12 -26.86 40.06 8.81
C ILE A 12 -26.54 38.84 9.70
N SER A 13 -27.50 38.33 10.48
CA SER A 13 -27.31 37.10 11.27
C SER A 13 -27.16 35.86 10.38
N PHE A 14 -27.85 35.81 9.23
CA PHE A 14 -27.69 34.73 8.27
C PHE A 14 -26.30 34.75 7.64
N PHE A 15 -25.75 35.91 7.27
CA PHE A 15 -24.40 36.01 6.68
C PHE A 15 -23.25 35.78 7.67
N ILE A 16 -23.46 36.05 8.96
CA ILE A 16 -22.43 35.81 9.99
C ILE A 16 -22.35 34.32 10.38
N LEU A 17 -23.46 33.58 10.34
CA LEU A 17 -23.48 32.15 10.67
C LEU A 17 -22.89 31.22 9.59
N PHE A 18 -22.73 31.69 8.34
CA PHE A 18 -22.06 30.92 7.28
C PHE A 18 -20.53 31.13 7.21
N ASN A 19 -19.95 31.98 8.07
CA ASN A 19 -18.50 32.23 8.10
C ASN A 19 -17.76 31.48 9.22
N SER A 20 -18.46 30.76 10.09
CA SER A 20 -17.83 29.91 11.10
C SER A 20 -17.57 28.51 10.56
N CYS A 21 -16.29 28.12 10.54
CA CYS A 21 -15.74 26.78 10.23
C CYS A 21 -15.43 26.46 8.76
N ILE A 22 -14.63 27.30 8.09
CA ILE A 22 -13.64 26.75 7.15
C ILE A 22 -12.34 26.57 7.94
N SER A 23 -12.22 25.42 8.61
CA SER A 23 -10.90 24.96 9.04
C SER A 23 -10.05 24.85 7.78
N MET A 24 -9.08 25.75 7.63
CA MET A 24 -8.07 25.70 6.58
C MET A 24 -7.29 24.40 6.77
N LYS A 25 -7.73 23.32 6.11
CA LYS A 25 -6.94 22.10 5.99
C LYS A 25 -5.64 22.52 5.29
N ILE A 26 -4.52 22.42 6.01
CA ILE A 26 -3.18 22.55 5.45
C ILE A 26 -3.15 21.71 4.17
N LYS A 27 -3.03 22.37 3.02
CA LYS A 27 -3.03 21.67 1.73
C LYS A 27 -1.69 20.95 1.63
N LYS A 28 -1.71 19.63 1.63
CA LYS A 28 -0.51 18.83 1.36
C LYS A 28 -0.25 18.82 -0.14
N GLU A 29 1.00 18.97 -0.53
CA GLU A 29 1.48 18.87 -1.91
C GLU A 29 2.32 17.60 -2.08
N LEU A 30 2.17 16.96 -3.25
CA LEU A 30 2.99 15.82 -3.64
C LEU A 30 4.11 16.29 -4.56
N VAL A 31 5.35 16.15 -4.10
CA VAL A 31 6.54 16.50 -4.89
C VAL A 31 7.23 15.24 -5.34
N ARG A 32 7.34 15.01 -6.65
CA ARG A 32 7.97 13.80 -7.20
C ARG A 32 9.42 13.67 -6.67
N VAL A 33 9.84 12.45 -6.36
CA VAL A 33 11.19 12.19 -5.85
C VAL A 33 12.26 12.53 -6.89
N ASP A 34 13.44 12.95 -6.41
CA ASP A 34 14.57 13.22 -7.29
C ASP A 34 15.08 11.90 -7.91
N SER A 35 15.52 11.96 -9.16
CA SER A 35 16.25 10.91 -9.87
C SER A 35 17.42 10.29 -9.10
N LYS A 36 18.02 11.02 -8.16
CA LYS A 36 19.14 10.56 -7.33
C LYS A 36 18.71 9.93 -6.00
N ASP A 37 17.41 9.93 -5.68
CA ASP A 37 16.93 9.33 -4.44
C ASP A 37 17.05 7.80 -4.50
N LYS A 38 17.57 7.22 -3.43
CA LYS A 38 17.80 5.77 -3.29
C LYS A 38 16.53 4.94 -3.36
N ILE A 39 15.35 5.52 -3.15
CA ILE A 39 14.09 4.80 -3.36
C ILE A 39 13.97 4.27 -4.79
N LEU A 40 14.50 4.98 -5.79
CA LEU A 40 14.46 4.53 -7.18
C LEU A 40 15.35 3.29 -7.41
N ASP A 41 16.51 3.22 -6.75
CA ASP A 41 17.36 2.03 -6.76
C ASP A 41 16.62 0.81 -6.15
N ILE A 42 15.94 1.03 -5.03
CA ILE A 42 15.15 0.00 -4.34
C ILE A 42 13.99 -0.50 -5.22
N ILE A 43 13.29 0.42 -5.88
CA ILE A 43 12.20 0.09 -6.79
C ILE A 43 12.69 -0.76 -7.96
N ASN A 44 13.82 -0.38 -8.55
CA ASN A 44 14.45 -1.15 -9.62
C ASN A 44 14.83 -2.56 -9.14
N GLN A 45 15.37 -2.71 -7.92
CA GLN A 45 15.64 -4.01 -7.32
C GLN A 45 14.36 -4.85 -7.20
N ILE A 46 13.27 -4.28 -6.66
CA ILE A 46 11.98 -4.97 -6.54
C ILE A 46 11.47 -5.43 -7.91
N GLN A 47 11.42 -4.53 -8.89
CA GLN A 47 10.88 -4.81 -10.22
C GLN A 47 11.68 -5.90 -10.95
N ASN A 48 13.01 -5.83 -10.89
CA ASN A 48 13.90 -6.78 -11.57
C ASN A 48 13.89 -8.17 -10.90
N LYS A 49 13.80 -8.23 -9.58
CA LYS A 49 13.91 -9.49 -8.83
C LYS A 49 12.58 -10.23 -8.69
N CYS A 50 11.44 -9.52 -8.75
CA CYS A 50 10.11 -10.11 -8.56
C CYS A 50 9.87 -11.34 -9.46
N PHE A 51 10.35 -11.33 -10.70
CA PHE A 51 10.14 -12.43 -11.66
C PHE A 51 11.40 -13.22 -11.99
N SER A 52 12.43 -13.14 -11.13
CA SER A 52 13.74 -13.75 -11.41
C SER A 52 13.81 -15.25 -11.09
N SER A 53 13.05 -15.74 -10.11
CA SER A 53 12.93 -17.18 -9.83
C SER A 53 12.04 -17.87 -10.87
N LYS A 54 12.17 -19.19 -11.05
CA LYS A 54 11.30 -19.93 -11.98
C LYS A 54 9.99 -20.36 -11.31
N ASN A 55 10.08 -20.89 -10.10
CA ASN A 55 8.97 -21.45 -9.36
C ASN A 55 9.10 -21.07 -7.88
N PRO A 56 8.96 -19.78 -7.52
CA PRO A 56 9.10 -19.39 -6.13
C PRO A 56 8.04 -20.08 -5.28
N GLN A 57 8.41 -20.33 -4.04
CA GLN A 57 7.58 -21.02 -3.06
C GLN A 57 7.72 -20.37 -1.68
N PHE A 58 6.70 -20.53 -0.86
CA PHE A 58 6.74 -20.03 0.51
C PHE A 58 6.04 -20.95 1.48
N PHE A 59 6.46 -20.83 2.72
CA PHE A 59 5.80 -21.39 3.90
C PHE A 59 5.46 -20.25 4.85
N ALA A 60 4.21 -20.20 5.31
CA ALA A 60 3.67 -19.07 6.07
C ALA A 60 2.62 -19.53 7.09
N ASP A 61 2.32 -18.64 8.03
CA ASP A 61 1.09 -18.72 8.81
C ASP A 61 -0.01 -17.88 8.15
N PHE A 62 -1.21 -18.43 8.08
CA PHE A 62 -2.42 -17.76 7.64
C PHE A 62 -3.34 -17.50 8.84
N ILE A 63 -3.56 -16.23 9.13
CA ILE A 63 -4.26 -15.76 10.32
C ILE A 63 -5.46 -14.92 9.88
N ILE A 64 -6.60 -15.13 10.54
CA ILE A 64 -7.81 -14.32 10.35
C ILE A 64 -8.15 -13.65 11.68
N ASP A 65 -7.95 -12.33 11.75
CA ASP A 65 -8.29 -11.54 12.94
C ASP A 65 -9.81 -11.45 13.13
N GLY A 66 -10.28 -11.45 14.38
CA GLY A 66 -11.71 -11.49 14.73
C GLY A 66 -12.30 -12.89 14.91
N LYS A 67 -11.55 -13.95 14.59
CA LYS A 67 -11.88 -15.34 14.95
C LYS A 67 -10.77 -15.88 15.86
N GLU A 68 -10.97 -15.79 17.17
CA GLU A 68 -10.04 -16.38 18.14
C GLU A 68 -9.78 -17.86 17.79
N LYS A 69 -8.49 -18.21 17.59
CA LYS A 69 -7.85 -19.55 17.77
C LYS A 69 -7.45 -20.44 16.60
N PHE A 70 -7.33 -19.98 15.34
CA PHE A 70 -6.71 -20.86 14.32
C PHE A 70 -5.76 -20.10 13.40
N SER A 71 -4.45 -20.23 13.68
CA SER A 71 -3.42 -20.04 12.66
C SER A 71 -3.35 -21.32 11.86
N LEU A 72 -3.53 -21.24 10.54
CA LEU A 72 -3.31 -22.36 9.62
C LEU A 72 -1.92 -22.20 9.02
N GLN A 73 -1.19 -23.31 8.87
CA GLN A 73 0.03 -23.27 8.07
C GLN A 73 -0.37 -23.15 6.61
N MET A 74 0.38 -22.40 5.80
CA MET A 74 0.08 -22.18 4.40
C MET A 74 1.32 -22.41 3.56
N GLU A 75 1.17 -23.28 2.57
CA GLU A 75 2.16 -23.49 1.53
C GLU A 75 1.67 -22.87 0.23
N GLY A 76 2.57 -22.23 -0.50
CA GLY A 76 2.26 -21.63 -1.80
C GLY A 76 3.39 -21.85 -2.79
N VAL A 77 3.05 -22.16 -4.04
CA VAL A 77 4.02 -22.33 -5.12
C VAL A 77 3.51 -21.74 -6.43
N TRP A 78 4.36 -20.94 -7.08
CA TRP A 78 4.14 -20.54 -8.47
C TRP A 78 4.74 -21.57 -9.42
N LYS A 79 4.03 -21.89 -10.50
CA LYS A 79 4.44 -22.82 -11.55
C LYS A 79 4.27 -22.19 -12.93
N ASN A 80 4.89 -22.81 -13.93
CA ASN A 80 4.72 -22.46 -15.34
C ASN A 80 5.00 -20.98 -15.64
N ASN A 81 6.12 -20.45 -15.15
CA ASN A 81 6.49 -19.04 -15.29
C ASN A 81 5.40 -18.09 -14.76
N TYR A 82 4.90 -18.35 -13.55
CA TYR A 82 3.90 -17.53 -12.85
C TYR A 82 2.50 -17.53 -13.46
N ASN A 83 2.20 -18.46 -14.37
CA ASN A 83 0.86 -18.62 -14.92
C ASN A 83 -0.07 -19.35 -13.96
N THR A 84 0.48 -20.17 -13.07
CA THR A 84 -0.29 -20.97 -12.11
C THR A 84 0.24 -20.74 -10.72
N PHE A 85 -0.65 -20.47 -9.76
CA PHE A 85 -0.33 -20.45 -8.33
C PHE A 85 -1.15 -21.53 -7.63
N LYS A 86 -0.50 -22.38 -6.86
CA LYS A 86 -1.15 -23.39 -6.03
C LYS A 86 -0.91 -23.05 -4.57
N SER A 87 -1.93 -23.16 -3.74
CA SER A 87 -1.76 -22.99 -2.31
C SER A 87 -2.69 -23.87 -1.50
N THR A 88 -2.19 -24.30 -0.36
CA THR A 88 -2.89 -25.14 0.61
C THR A 88 -2.71 -24.56 1.99
N ALA A 89 -3.82 -24.38 2.71
CA ALA A 89 -3.85 -24.13 4.14
C ALA A 89 -4.04 -25.46 4.88
N ILE A 90 -3.11 -25.74 5.79
CA ILE A 90 -2.93 -26.98 6.52
C ILE A 90 -3.24 -26.73 8.00
N GLY A 91 -4.03 -27.63 8.56
CA GLY A 91 -4.45 -27.62 9.95
C GLY A 91 -3.35 -28.06 10.93
N PRO A 92 -3.59 -27.89 12.24
CA PRO A 92 -2.64 -28.31 13.26
C PRO A 92 -2.44 -29.83 13.33
N LEU A 93 -3.33 -30.63 12.73
CA LEU A 93 -3.20 -32.09 12.66
C LEU A 93 -2.72 -32.57 11.27
N GLY A 94 -2.34 -31.65 10.38
CA GLY A 94 -1.86 -31.95 9.03
C GLY A 94 -2.97 -32.17 7.99
N GLU A 95 -4.21 -31.83 8.31
CA GLU A 95 -5.35 -31.91 7.41
C GLU A 95 -5.45 -30.69 6.46
N ASP A 96 -5.79 -30.93 5.20
CA ASP A 96 -6.04 -29.86 4.23
C ASP A 96 -7.36 -29.15 4.55
N TYR A 97 -7.27 -27.90 5.03
CA TYR A 97 -8.44 -27.06 5.29
C TYR A 97 -8.94 -26.34 4.04
N LEU A 98 -8.02 -25.87 3.21
CA LEU A 98 -8.32 -25.13 1.99
C LEU A 98 -7.19 -25.34 0.99
N SER A 99 -7.48 -25.99 -0.14
CA SER A 99 -6.56 -26.10 -1.25
C SER A 99 -7.15 -25.44 -2.49
N PHE A 100 -6.39 -24.58 -3.16
CA PHE A 100 -6.82 -23.94 -4.40
C PHE A 100 -5.68 -23.77 -5.40
N GLU A 101 -6.07 -23.65 -6.67
CA GLU A 101 -5.21 -23.37 -7.80
C GLU A 101 -5.76 -22.17 -8.58
N LEU A 102 -4.96 -21.12 -8.70
CA LEU A 102 -5.23 -19.96 -9.55
C LEU A 102 -4.46 -20.13 -10.85
N ASN A 103 -5.17 -20.44 -11.94
CA ASN A 103 -4.60 -20.60 -13.28
C ASN A 103 -5.01 -19.43 -14.17
N GLY A 104 -4.06 -18.57 -14.52
CA GLY A 104 -4.39 -17.26 -15.09
C GLY A 104 -5.23 -16.48 -14.10
N TYR A 105 -6.51 -16.27 -14.40
CA TYR A 105 -7.50 -15.58 -13.56
C TYR A 105 -8.49 -16.53 -12.88
N ASP A 106 -8.52 -17.80 -13.27
CA ASP A 106 -9.52 -18.77 -12.81
C ASP A 106 -9.07 -19.45 -11.52
N ILE A 107 -9.90 -19.41 -10.48
CA ILE A 107 -9.66 -20.09 -9.20
C ILE A 107 -10.41 -21.42 -9.19
N ASN A 108 -9.66 -22.51 -9.06
CA ASN A 108 -10.18 -23.86 -8.86
C ASN A 108 -9.93 -24.28 -7.41
N TYR A 109 -10.99 -24.52 -6.64
CA TYR A 109 -10.89 -25.09 -5.29
C TYR A 109 -10.81 -26.61 -5.39
N LEU A 110 -9.78 -27.19 -4.76
CA LEU A 110 -9.41 -28.61 -4.92
C LEU A 110 -9.95 -29.50 -3.80
N THR A 111 -10.21 -28.93 -2.62
CA THR A 111 -10.88 -29.62 -1.52
C THR A 111 -12.37 -29.33 -1.59
N GLU A 112 -13.21 -30.36 -1.34
CA GLU A 112 -14.63 -30.12 -1.10
C GLU A 112 -14.75 -29.09 0.01
N GLN A 113 -15.48 -28.02 -0.27
CA GLN A 113 -15.70 -26.92 0.66
C GLN A 113 -16.51 -27.41 1.88
N ASN A 114 -15.87 -28.13 2.80
CA ASN A 114 -16.28 -28.15 4.20
C ASN A 114 -15.88 -26.82 4.88
N THR A 115 -15.90 -25.72 4.11
CA THR A 115 -15.37 -24.44 4.53
C THR A 115 -16.29 -23.88 5.60
N VAL A 116 -15.75 -23.82 6.82
CA VAL A 116 -16.22 -23.02 7.96
C VAL A 116 -16.24 -21.50 7.64
N TYR A 117 -16.01 -21.11 6.39
CA TYR A 117 -15.72 -19.75 5.94
C TYR A 117 -16.54 -19.35 4.69
N SER A 118 -17.86 -19.52 4.74
CA SER A 118 -18.79 -18.81 3.83
C SER A 118 -18.92 -17.33 4.24
N HIS A 119 -17.79 -16.60 4.28
CA HIS A 119 -17.76 -15.21 4.73
C HIS A 119 -17.58 -14.28 3.52
N GLN A 120 -18.44 -13.26 3.42
CA GLN A 120 -18.43 -12.26 2.35
C GLN A 120 -17.04 -11.62 2.15
N SER A 121 -16.25 -11.46 3.20
CA SER A 121 -14.89 -10.92 3.12
C SER A 121 -13.92 -11.83 2.38
N PHE A 122 -14.05 -13.16 2.55
CA PHE A 122 -13.20 -14.11 1.84
C PHE A 122 -13.53 -14.13 0.34
N GLU A 123 -14.80 -14.05 -0.02
CA GLU A 123 -15.22 -13.90 -1.42
C GLU A 123 -14.67 -12.61 -2.05
N LYS A 124 -14.70 -11.49 -1.32
CA LYS A 124 -14.10 -10.21 -1.79
C LYS A 124 -12.61 -10.35 -2.08
N ILE A 125 -11.85 -10.97 -1.18
CA ILE A 125 -10.41 -11.19 -1.38
C ILE A 125 -10.18 -12.16 -2.53
N SER A 126 -10.91 -13.28 -2.57
CA SER A 126 -10.80 -14.27 -3.64
C SER A 126 -11.07 -13.64 -5.00
N SER A 127 -12.12 -12.82 -5.12
CA SER A 127 -12.45 -12.08 -6.34
C SER A 127 -11.34 -11.10 -6.74
N PHE A 128 -10.76 -10.37 -5.78
CA PHE A 128 -9.62 -9.49 -6.03
C PHE A 128 -8.38 -10.25 -6.52
N LEU A 129 -8.05 -11.38 -5.87
CA LEU A 129 -6.91 -12.22 -6.26
C LEU A 129 -7.11 -12.87 -7.62
N SER A 130 -8.33 -13.36 -7.90
CA SER A 130 -8.73 -13.84 -9.22
C SER A 130 -8.57 -12.74 -10.27
N GLY A 131 -9.03 -11.52 -9.99
CA GLY A 131 -8.95 -10.41 -10.93
C GLY A 131 -7.53 -9.92 -11.24
N LEU A 132 -6.59 -10.13 -10.32
CA LEU A 132 -5.15 -9.95 -10.55
C LEU A 132 -4.54 -11.08 -11.38
N GLY A 133 -5.06 -12.29 -11.19
CA GLY A 133 -4.50 -13.53 -11.69
C GLY A 133 -3.18 -13.93 -11.00
N SER A 134 -2.66 -15.10 -11.33
CA SER A 134 -1.48 -15.70 -10.70
C SER A 134 -0.23 -14.80 -10.76
N LYS A 135 -0.03 -14.15 -11.91
CA LYS A 135 1.08 -13.22 -12.12
C LYS A 135 0.88 -11.89 -11.36
N GLY A 136 -0.35 -11.41 -11.24
CA GLY A 136 -0.68 -10.23 -10.43
C GLY A 136 -0.51 -10.51 -8.94
N LEU A 137 -0.91 -11.70 -8.47
CA LEU A 137 -0.64 -12.17 -7.11
C LEU A 137 0.87 -12.16 -6.80
N ARG A 138 1.71 -12.53 -7.77
CA ARG A 138 3.16 -12.41 -7.61
C ARG A 138 3.61 -10.98 -7.34
N ASN A 139 3.01 -9.98 -7.99
CA ASN A 139 3.30 -8.56 -7.73
C ASN A 139 2.94 -8.14 -6.31
N ILE A 140 1.88 -8.71 -5.71
CA ILE A 140 1.57 -8.51 -4.29
C ILE A 140 2.72 -9.05 -3.44
N PHE A 141 3.06 -10.33 -3.63
CA PHE A 141 4.03 -11.00 -2.77
C PHE A 141 5.43 -10.42 -2.89
N CYS A 142 5.85 -9.87 -4.02
CA CYS A 142 7.15 -9.21 -4.12
C CYS A 142 7.13 -7.71 -3.73
N GLY A 143 5.97 -7.16 -3.31
CA GLY A 143 5.85 -5.75 -2.96
C GLY A 143 5.95 -4.80 -4.15
N ARG A 144 5.71 -5.28 -5.37
CA ARG A 144 5.82 -4.49 -6.60
C ARG A 144 4.60 -3.61 -6.88
N LEU A 145 3.43 -3.96 -6.34
CA LEU A 145 2.18 -3.23 -6.61
C LEU A 145 2.27 -1.70 -6.48
N PRO A 146 2.84 -1.14 -5.39
CA PRO A 146 2.99 0.32 -5.24
C PRO A 146 3.89 0.96 -6.29
N PHE A 147 4.62 0.18 -7.07
CA PHE A 147 5.68 0.64 -7.96
C PHE A 147 5.38 0.29 -9.42
N GLN A 148 4.12 0.03 -9.74
CA GLN A 148 3.68 -0.23 -11.10
C GLN A 148 3.24 1.08 -11.74
N PHE A 149 4.11 1.64 -12.60
CA PHE A 149 3.88 2.94 -13.24
C PHE A 149 3.45 2.71 -14.69
N VAL A 150 2.14 2.78 -14.92
CA VAL A 150 1.50 2.59 -16.24
C VAL A 150 0.99 3.93 -16.78
N SER A 151 0.54 4.83 -15.90
CA SER A 151 0.05 6.17 -16.22
C SER A 151 1.14 7.23 -16.02
N GLU A 152 1.01 8.37 -16.70
CA GLU A 152 1.91 9.54 -16.50
C GLU A 152 1.81 10.13 -15.09
N GLU A 153 0.65 9.97 -14.45
CA GLU A 153 0.39 10.42 -13.08
C GLU A 153 1.03 9.53 -12.01
N ASP A 154 1.49 8.34 -12.40
CA ASP A 154 2.10 7.38 -11.50
C ASP A 154 3.49 7.84 -11.04
N GLY A 155 3.91 7.40 -9.87
CA GLY A 155 5.26 7.64 -9.39
C GLY A 155 5.34 7.75 -7.88
N ILE A 156 6.52 8.17 -7.43
CA ILE A 156 6.85 8.31 -6.01
C ILE A 156 7.04 9.77 -5.67
N PHE A 157 6.49 10.16 -4.53
CA PHE A 157 6.39 11.53 -4.08
C PHE A 157 6.79 11.66 -2.62
N TYR A 158 7.36 12.81 -2.27
CA TYR A 158 7.35 13.32 -0.90
C TYR A 158 6.04 14.04 -0.63
N VAL A 159 5.52 13.88 0.58
CA VAL A 159 4.40 14.68 1.07
C VAL A 159 4.97 15.92 1.75
N LYS A 160 4.75 17.10 1.17
CA LYS A 160 5.17 18.38 1.77
C LYS A 160 3.96 19.19 2.16
N ASP A 161 4.06 19.92 3.26
CA ASP A 161 3.05 20.93 3.59
C ASP A 161 3.22 22.12 2.66
N LYS A 162 2.11 22.59 2.06
CA LYS A 162 2.13 23.77 1.21
C LYS A 162 2.27 24.99 2.11
N GLU A 163 3.48 25.54 2.20
CA GLU A 163 3.72 26.83 2.87
C GLU A 163 2.86 27.90 2.21
N ASP A 164 1.98 28.54 2.99
CA ASP A 164 1.16 29.62 2.51
C ASP A 164 2.05 30.83 2.22
N LYS A 165 1.86 31.51 1.08
CA LYS A 165 2.77 32.57 0.62
C LYS A 165 2.85 33.77 1.57
N ASN A 166 1.98 33.86 2.58
CA ASN A 166 1.96 34.92 3.59
C ASN A 166 3.01 34.72 4.72
N ASP A 167 3.53 33.51 4.93
CA ASP A 167 4.49 33.22 6.01
C ASP A 167 5.96 33.47 5.59
N LYS A 168 6.19 33.83 4.33
CA LYS A 168 7.53 34.11 3.79
C LYS A 168 8.25 35.28 4.47
N LYS A 169 7.54 36.19 5.14
CA LYS A 169 8.18 37.28 5.90
C LYS A 169 8.75 36.83 7.24
N GLU A 170 8.25 35.74 7.83
CA GLU A 170 8.72 35.28 9.14
C GLU A 170 9.88 34.27 9.03
N ILE A 171 9.92 33.49 7.94
CA ILE A 171 10.97 32.48 7.70
C ILE A 171 12.31 33.12 7.26
N LEU A 172 12.28 34.31 6.62
CA LEU A 172 13.50 34.99 6.18
C LEU A 172 14.40 35.37 7.36
N ASN A 173 13.81 35.75 8.50
CA ASN A 173 14.56 36.16 9.70
C ASN A 173 15.17 34.98 10.47
N LYS A 174 14.71 33.74 10.26
CA LYS A 174 15.30 32.53 10.87
C LYS A 174 16.45 31.95 10.05
N LYS A 175 16.39 32.03 8.72
CA LYS A 175 17.45 31.50 7.83
C LYS A 175 18.75 32.30 7.89
N GLU A 176 18.70 33.60 8.15
CA GLU A 176 19.93 34.39 8.33
C GLU A 176 20.68 33.99 9.61
N ALA A 177 19.97 33.57 10.67
CA ALA A 177 20.58 33.10 11.93
C ALA A 177 21.23 31.70 11.81
N GLU A 178 20.73 30.82 10.93
CA GLU A 178 21.27 29.47 10.73
C GLU A 178 22.45 29.44 9.72
N SER A 179 22.60 30.48 8.89
CA SER A 179 23.67 30.59 7.89
C SER A 179 25.09 30.81 8.47
N LEU A 180 25.20 31.12 9.76
CA LEU A 180 26.48 31.36 10.45
C LEU A 180 27.12 30.10 11.07
N LEU A 181 26.47 28.93 11.01
CA LEU A 181 26.89 27.75 11.79
C LEU A 181 27.17 26.46 11.01
N SER A 182 27.16 26.48 9.66
CA SER A 182 27.40 25.26 8.87
C SER A 182 28.39 25.48 7.73
N ASN A 183 29.64 25.79 8.07
CA ASN A 183 30.78 25.54 7.19
C ASN A 183 31.46 24.23 7.60
N LYS A 184 31.66 23.35 6.60
CA LYS A 184 32.23 21.99 6.65
C LYS A 184 31.36 20.90 7.28
N THR A 185 30.66 20.17 6.43
CA THR A 185 30.86 18.71 6.25
C THR A 185 30.16 18.24 4.98
N VAL A 186 30.84 17.41 4.20
CA VAL A 186 30.29 16.70 3.04
C VAL A 186 29.15 15.80 3.52
N ASN A 187 27.90 16.18 3.24
CA ASN A 187 26.73 15.36 3.56
C ASN A 187 26.54 14.28 2.50
N LEU A 188 26.96 13.05 2.81
CA LEU A 188 26.28 11.87 2.26
C LEU A 188 24.82 11.90 2.74
N PRO A 189 23.81 11.68 1.89
CA PRO A 189 22.41 11.70 2.34
C PRO A 189 22.17 10.52 3.27
N ASN A 190 22.12 10.80 4.57
CA ASN A 190 21.96 9.83 5.62
C ASN A 190 20.49 9.36 5.65
N ILE A 191 20.24 8.19 5.05
CA ILE A 191 18.93 7.52 5.03
C ILE A 191 18.80 6.76 6.34
N ILE A 192 18.07 7.33 7.29
CA ILE A 192 17.53 6.57 8.41
C ILE A 192 16.08 7.01 8.53
N ASN A 193 15.19 6.24 7.90
CA ASN A 193 13.73 6.37 7.92
C ASN A 193 13.17 7.52 7.07
N LYS A 194 12.94 7.23 5.79
CA LYS A 194 12.16 8.10 4.91
C LYS A 194 10.81 7.47 4.62
N SER A 195 9.77 8.30 4.62
CA SER A 195 8.44 7.94 4.17
C SER A 195 8.17 8.56 2.80
N TYR A 196 7.56 7.79 1.92
CA TYR A 196 7.17 8.17 0.58
C TYR A 196 5.69 7.92 0.38
N PHE A 197 5.13 8.62 -0.60
CA PHE A 197 3.80 8.35 -1.11
C PHE A 197 3.92 7.87 -2.54
N SER A 198 3.28 6.76 -2.88
CA SER A 198 3.20 6.27 -4.25
C SER A 198 1.80 6.40 -4.83
N ARG A 199 1.74 6.71 -6.12
CA ARG A 199 0.59 6.48 -6.97
C ARG A 199 0.98 5.49 -8.05
N SER A 200 0.12 4.50 -8.27
CA SER A 200 0.30 3.47 -9.28
C SER A 200 -1.05 3.05 -9.84
N THR A 201 -1.10 2.69 -11.11
CA THR A 201 -2.29 2.12 -11.73
C THR A 201 -2.07 0.65 -12.05
N ILE A 202 -3.06 -0.18 -11.71
CA ILE A 202 -3.10 -1.60 -12.07
C ILE A 202 -4.37 -1.91 -12.85
N ASN A 203 -4.34 -3.00 -13.62
CA ASN A 203 -5.50 -3.50 -14.34
C ASN A 203 -6.06 -4.73 -13.62
N LEU A 204 -7.34 -4.68 -13.25
CA LEU A 204 -8.11 -5.80 -12.71
C LEU A 204 -9.24 -6.13 -13.69
N LEU A 205 -9.14 -7.24 -14.41
CA LEU A 205 -10.14 -7.67 -15.41
C LEU A 205 -10.62 -6.51 -16.31
N ASP A 206 -9.66 -5.84 -16.96
CA ASP A 206 -9.88 -4.69 -17.85
C ASP A 206 -10.41 -3.41 -17.19
N ARG A 207 -10.34 -3.31 -15.86
CA ARG A 207 -10.63 -2.07 -15.12
C ARG A 207 -9.36 -1.49 -14.53
N GLU A 208 -9.14 -0.19 -14.77
CA GLU A 208 -8.09 0.55 -14.08
C GLU A 208 -8.44 0.72 -12.61
N VAL A 209 -7.48 0.39 -11.76
CA VAL A 209 -7.56 0.57 -10.31
C VAL A 209 -6.35 1.37 -9.87
N TYR A 210 -6.62 2.51 -9.26
CA TYR A 210 -5.58 3.35 -8.69
C TYR A 210 -5.19 2.81 -7.33
N VAL A 211 -3.89 2.69 -7.11
CA VAL A 211 -3.29 2.20 -5.88
C VAL A 211 -2.47 3.33 -5.29
N ASN A 212 -2.93 3.84 -4.15
CA ASN A 212 -2.22 4.85 -3.37
C ASN A 212 -1.54 4.17 -2.20
N SER A 213 -0.23 4.36 -2.05
CA SER A 213 0.55 3.67 -1.03
C SER A 213 1.39 4.61 -0.18
N TYR A 214 1.34 4.43 1.13
CA TYR A 214 2.31 5.01 2.06
C TYR A 214 3.44 4.03 2.28
N ILE A 215 4.65 4.41 1.88
CA ILE A 215 5.83 3.56 1.90
C ILE A 215 6.80 4.07 2.94
N SER A 216 7.18 3.24 3.90
CA SER A 216 8.27 3.50 4.83
C SER A 216 9.48 2.66 4.44
N VAL A 217 10.66 3.28 4.40
CA VAL A 217 11.92 2.59 4.12
C VAL A 217 12.91 2.82 5.25
N THR A 218 13.40 1.72 5.82
CA THR A 218 14.42 1.70 6.86
C THR A 218 15.66 0.99 6.34
N LYS A 219 16.81 1.65 6.42
CA LYS A 219 18.10 1.05 6.06
C LYS A 219 18.48 0.01 7.12
N ASN A 220 18.87 -1.17 6.68
CA ASN A 220 19.48 -2.22 7.49
C ASN A 220 20.84 -2.57 6.85
N ASN A 221 21.81 -3.07 7.61
CA ASN A 221 23.23 -3.22 7.23
C ASN A 221 23.46 -3.53 5.74
N ASN A 222 22.80 -4.59 5.24
CA ASN A 222 22.98 -5.09 3.87
C ASN A 222 21.75 -4.88 2.97
N GLY A 223 20.81 -4.00 3.32
CA GLY A 223 19.59 -3.78 2.53
C GLY A 223 18.59 -2.81 3.16
N TYR A 224 17.31 -3.04 2.89
CA TYR A 224 16.23 -2.14 3.26
C TYR A 224 15.02 -2.92 3.74
N GLY A 225 14.54 -2.59 4.93
CA GLY A 225 13.20 -2.96 5.38
C GLY A 225 12.18 -2.00 4.77
N ILE A 226 11.10 -2.53 4.21
CA ILE A 226 10.08 -1.77 3.52
C ILE A 226 8.71 -2.15 4.06
N ILE A 227 7.90 -1.14 4.33
CA ILE A 227 6.48 -1.29 4.65
C ILE A 227 5.70 -0.46 3.64
N ALA A 228 4.78 -1.09 2.90
CA ALA A 228 3.90 -0.40 1.97
C ALA A 228 2.44 -0.63 2.37
N ASN A 229 1.77 0.44 2.80
CA ASN A 229 0.33 0.42 3.11
C ASN A 229 -0.44 0.98 1.93
N SER A 230 -1.14 0.13 1.21
CA SER A 230 -1.77 0.42 -0.07
C SER A 230 -3.29 0.41 0.05
N ARG A 231 -3.92 1.36 -0.63
CA ARG A 231 -5.37 1.47 -0.78
C ARG A 231 -5.74 1.49 -2.24
N PHE A 232 -6.78 0.74 -2.58
CA PHE A 232 -7.26 0.60 -3.96
C PHE A 232 -8.47 1.52 -4.19
N TYR A 233 -8.58 2.05 -5.41
CA TYR A 233 -9.66 2.94 -5.83
C TYR A 233 -10.11 2.56 -7.24
N TYR A 234 -11.37 2.12 -7.36
CA TYR A 234 -11.96 1.70 -8.63
C TYR A 234 -12.52 2.91 -9.39
N GLY A 235 -11.64 3.68 -10.05
CA GLY A 235 -11.98 4.88 -10.80
C GLY A 235 -11.79 6.20 -10.03
N PRO A 236 -11.79 7.36 -10.75
CA PRO A 236 -11.35 8.65 -10.20
C PRO A 236 -12.31 9.31 -9.19
N PHE A 237 -13.55 8.82 -9.08
CA PHE A 237 -14.60 9.42 -8.23
C PHE A 237 -15.19 8.45 -7.19
N VAL A 238 -14.64 7.23 -7.09
CA VAL A 238 -15.16 6.21 -6.17
C VAL A 238 -14.52 6.37 -4.80
N LYS A 239 -15.35 6.29 -3.75
CA LYS A 239 -14.90 6.30 -2.35
C LYS A 239 -13.99 5.09 -2.09
N ASP A 240 -13.08 5.22 -1.11
CA ASP A 240 -12.08 4.22 -0.71
C ASP A 240 -12.55 2.78 -0.94
N SER A 241 -11.75 1.94 -1.62
CA SER A 241 -12.14 0.53 -1.68
C SER A 241 -12.15 -0.07 -0.27
N ASP A 242 -13.07 -0.98 -0.03
CA ASP A 242 -13.14 -1.80 1.19
C ASP A 242 -11.87 -2.64 1.43
N LEU A 243 -10.91 -2.68 0.49
CA LEU A 243 -9.68 -3.44 0.58
C LEU A 243 -8.47 -2.54 0.84
N GLU A 244 -7.78 -2.78 1.95
CA GLU A 244 -6.43 -2.26 2.18
C GLU A 244 -5.43 -3.42 2.14
N LEU A 245 -4.23 -3.16 1.61
CA LEU A 245 -3.14 -4.13 1.55
C LEU A 245 -1.90 -3.54 2.24
N LYS A 246 -1.43 -4.19 3.30
CA LYS A 246 -0.11 -3.90 3.87
C LYS A 246 0.86 -4.99 3.43
N TRP A 247 1.93 -4.58 2.78
CA TRP A 247 3.06 -5.44 2.46
C TRP A 247 4.26 -5.06 3.32
N VAL A 248 4.94 -6.06 3.87
CA VAL A 248 6.19 -5.91 4.61
C VAL A 248 7.22 -6.85 4.02
N GLY A 249 8.43 -6.35 3.80
CA GLY A 249 9.52 -7.18 3.30
C GLY A 249 10.89 -6.54 3.43
N PHE A 250 11.88 -7.32 3.04
CA PHE A 250 13.28 -6.94 2.99
C PHE A 250 13.78 -6.98 1.55
N VAL A 251 14.56 -5.96 1.16
CA VAL A 251 15.13 -5.83 -0.17
C VAL A 251 16.62 -5.55 -0.07
N ASN A 252 17.42 -6.29 -0.82
CA ASN A 252 18.82 -5.96 -1.07
C ASN A 252 19.17 -6.10 -2.56
N SER A 253 20.46 -5.99 -2.90
CA SER A 253 20.94 -6.15 -4.28
C SER A 253 20.60 -7.51 -4.90
N ASP A 254 20.45 -8.55 -4.08
CA ASP A 254 20.41 -9.94 -4.51
C ASP A 254 18.99 -10.50 -4.51
N VAL A 255 18.19 -10.15 -3.49
CA VAL A 255 16.91 -10.77 -3.16
C VAL A 255 15.86 -9.76 -2.70
N VAL A 256 14.60 -10.11 -2.95
CA VAL A 256 13.39 -9.47 -2.40
C VAL A 256 12.66 -10.55 -1.61
N VAL A 257 12.60 -10.40 -0.29
CA VAL A 257 11.99 -11.37 0.62
C VAL A 257 10.78 -10.72 1.27
N PRO A 258 9.55 -11.15 0.95
CA PRO A 258 8.39 -10.74 1.72
C PRO A 258 8.40 -11.41 3.09
N THR A 259 7.97 -10.66 4.09
CA THR A 259 7.84 -11.16 5.47
C THR A 259 6.39 -11.23 5.89
N SER A 260 5.53 -10.33 5.39
CA SER A 260 4.11 -10.36 5.72
C SER A 260 3.28 -9.67 4.63
N VAL A 261 2.10 -10.24 4.36
CA VAL A 261 1.07 -9.66 3.51
C VAL A 261 -0.24 -9.65 4.29
N MET A 262 -0.81 -8.46 4.52
CA MET A 262 -2.05 -8.30 5.26
C MET A 262 -3.11 -7.63 4.38
N PHE A 263 -4.24 -8.32 4.21
CA PHE A 263 -5.44 -7.80 3.57
C PHE A 263 -6.42 -7.39 4.67
N ARG A 264 -6.83 -6.12 4.67
CA ARG A 264 -7.92 -5.66 5.54
C ARG A 264 -9.15 -5.41 4.69
N THR A 265 -10.26 -6.00 5.11
CA THR A 265 -11.59 -5.70 4.61
C THR A 265 -12.37 -4.87 5.64
N THR A 266 -13.60 -4.48 5.34
CA THR A 266 -14.51 -3.84 6.30
C THR A 266 -14.74 -4.67 7.57
N TYR A 267 -14.69 -6.00 7.48
CA TYR A 267 -15.11 -6.90 8.56
C TYR A 267 -13.98 -7.75 9.13
N ASP A 268 -13.02 -8.16 8.31
CA ASP A 268 -11.94 -9.07 8.72
C ASP A 268 -10.57 -8.58 8.26
N ILE A 269 -9.54 -9.02 8.98
CA ILE A 269 -8.14 -8.89 8.59
C ILE A 269 -7.58 -10.28 8.33
N PHE A 270 -6.96 -10.46 7.17
CA PHE A 270 -6.29 -11.69 6.77
C PHE A 270 -4.80 -11.40 6.69
N ILE A 271 -3.99 -12.18 7.38
CA ILE A 271 -2.54 -12.00 7.46
C ILE A 271 -1.89 -13.29 6.95
N ILE A 272 -0.91 -13.13 6.07
CA ILE A 272 0.01 -14.18 5.62
C ILE A 272 1.38 -13.78 6.14
N ASP A 273 1.83 -14.41 7.23
CA ASP A 273 3.14 -14.18 7.84
C ASP A 273 4.13 -15.22 7.34
N ILE A 274 5.10 -14.78 6.53
CA ILE A 274 5.97 -15.65 5.74
C ILE A 274 7.21 -15.99 6.56
N HIS A 275 7.40 -17.28 6.83
CA HIS A 275 8.55 -17.82 7.55
C HIS A 275 9.69 -18.13 6.60
N GLU A 276 9.37 -18.76 5.47
CA GLU A 276 10.33 -19.21 4.49
C GLU A 276 9.92 -18.79 3.09
N TYR A 277 10.90 -18.35 2.30
CA TYR A 277 10.70 -17.87 0.95
C TYR A 277 11.86 -18.34 0.06
N PHE A 278 11.54 -19.08 -1.00
CA PHE A 278 12.52 -19.72 -1.90
C PHE A 278 12.24 -19.38 -3.36
#